data_AF-K7K9J6-F1
#
_entry.id   AF-K7K9J6-F1
#
_cell.length_a   1.000
_cell.length_b   1.000
_cell.length_c   1.000
_cell.angle_alpha   90.00
_cell.angle_beta   90.00
_cell.angle_gamma   90.00
#
_symmetry.space_group_name_H-M   'P 1'
#
loop_
_entity.id
_entity.type
_entity.pdbx_description
1 polymer ?
#
loop_
_entity_poly.entity_id
_entity_poly.type
_entity_poly.pdbx_seq_one_letter_code
_entity_poly.pdbx_strand_id
1 'polypeptide(L)'
;MTLKFLSHADGREAVAKAANLVFVENLKQHKLGGELDLQILLEPQLNEALQIVGSKGPEPDLLLVYGPVRSHLGFPAWRHRYTEIM
;
A
#
# COMPACT_ATOMS: atom_id res chain seq x y z
N MET A 1 12.04 15.78 -13.55
CA MET A 1 11.87 15.50 -12.12
C MET A 1 10.39 15.55 -11.78
N THR A 2 9.88 14.63 -10.96
CA THR A 2 8.47 14.59 -10.54
C THR A 2 8.41 14.77 -9.03
N LEU A 3 7.71 15.79 -8.56
CA LEU A 3 7.47 16.01 -7.13
C LEU A 3 6.12 15.41 -6.76
N LYS A 4 6.09 14.62 -5.68
CA LYS A 4 4.86 14.04 -5.12
C LYS A 4 4.75 14.44 -3.65
N PHE A 5 3.59 14.96 -3.27
CA PHE A 5 3.26 15.24 -1.88
C PHE A 5 2.54 14.04 -1.29
N LEU A 6 2.92 13.67 -0.07
CA LEU A 6 2.32 12.57 0.67
C LEU A 6 1.86 13.07 2.03
N SER A 7 0.83 12.42 2.55
CA SER A 7 0.18 12.69 3.82
C SER A 7 0.01 11.40 4.63
N HIS A 8 -0.49 11.52 5.86
CA HIS A 8 -0.78 10.36 6.69
C HIS A 8 -1.82 9.41 6.06
N ALA A 9 -2.77 9.97 5.30
CA ALA A 9 -3.83 9.20 4.65
C ALA A 9 -3.28 8.28 3.54
N ASP A 10 -2.11 8.61 2.97
CA ASP A 10 -1.44 7.80 1.95
C ASP A 10 -0.75 6.57 2.54
N GLY A 11 -0.65 6.48 3.87
CA GLY A 11 -0.02 5.38 4.58
C GLY A 11 -0.99 4.25 4.92
N ARG A 12 -1.23 4.04 6.21
CA ARG A 12 -2.04 2.91 6.69
C ARG A 12 -3.48 2.96 6.20
N GLU A 13 -4.05 4.15 6.09
CA GLU A 13 -5.42 4.32 5.61
C GLU A 13 -5.57 3.89 4.14
N ALA A 14 -4.62 4.27 3.28
CA ALA A 14 -4.59 3.80 1.90
C ALA A 14 -4.47 2.28 1.78
N VAL A 15 -3.61 1.66 2.61
CA VAL A 15 -3.48 0.19 2.65
C VAL A 15 -4.78 -0.47 3.10
N ALA A 16 -5.48 0.09 4.09
CA ALA A 16 -6.78 -0.42 4.52
C ALA A 16 -7.84 -0.30 3.40
N LYS A 17 -7.86 0.83 2.67
CA LYS A 17 -8.73 1.01 1.50
C LYS A 17 -8.44 -0.02 0.40
N ALA A 18 -7.17 -0.26 0.10
CA ALA A 18 -6.76 -1.26 -0.89
C ALA A 18 -7.16 -2.68 -0.45
N ALA A 19 -6.89 -3.05 0.80
CA ALA A 19 -7.29 -4.35 1.34
C ALA A 19 -8.82 -4.56 1.29
N ASN A 20 -9.60 -3.52 1.62
CA ASN A 20 -11.06 -3.58 1.51
C ASN A 20 -11.53 -3.76 0.07
N LEU A 21 -10.88 -3.13 -0.92
CA LEU A 21 -11.20 -3.35 -2.34
C LEU A 21 -10.98 -4.82 -2.72
N VAL A 22 -9.80 -5.37 -2.40
CA VAL A 22 -9.49 -6.78 -2.70
C VAL A 22 -10.49 -7.70 -2.02
N PHE A 23 -10.83 -7.44 -0.76
CA PHE A 23 -11.81 -8.23 -0.02
C PHE A 23 -13.20 -8.22 -0.69
N VAL A 24 -13.69 -7.04 -1.09
CA VAL A 24 -14.99 -6.90 -1.76
C VAL A 24 -15.00 -7.62 -3.11
N GLU A 25 -13.90 -7.55 -3.87
CA GLU A 25 -13.77 -8.26 -5.14
C GLU A 25 -13.82 -9.78 -4.96
N ASN A 26 -13.09 -10.32 -3.98
CA ASN A 26 -13.13 -11.74 -3.64
C ASN A 26 -14.54 -12.20 -3.22
N LEU A 27 -15.24 -11.39 -2.41
CA LEU A 27 -16.63 -11.69 -2.04
C LEU A 27 -17.59 -11.71 -3.24
N LYS A 28 -17.39 -10.83 -4.22
CA LYS A 28 -18.21 -10.81 -5.45
C LYS A 28 -17.97 -12.06 -6.30
N GLN A 29 -16.73 -12.51 -6.42
CA GLN A 29 -16.40 -13.74 -7.14
C GLN A 29 -17.00 -14.97 -6.47
N HIS A 30 -16.98 -15.02 -5.13
CA HIS A 30 -17.61 -16.10 -4.37
C HIS A 30 -19.13 -16.18 -4.61
N LYS A 31 -19.83 -15.04 -4.63
CA LYS A 31 -21.28 -15.02 -4.93
C LYS A 31 -21.62 -15.53 -6.33
N LEU A 32 -20.66 -15.52 -7.27
CA LEU A 32 -20.79 -16.07 -8.61
C LEU A 32 -20.52 -17.59 -8.69
N GLY A 33 -20.33 -18.25 -7.54
CA GLY A 33 -20.13 -19.70 -7.47
C GLY A 33 -18.67 -20.15 -7.59
N GLY A 34 -17.71 -19.22 -7.49
CA GLY A 34 -16.30 -19.59 -7.33
C GLY A 34 -16.02 -20.07 -5.91
N GLU A 35 -15.43 -21.26 -5.77
CA GLU A 35 -14.83 -21.73 -4.50
C GLU A 35 -13.95 -20.60 -3.95
N LEU A 36 -14.10 -20.29 -2.65
CA LEU A 36 -13.16 -19.44 -1.93
C LEU A 36 -11.85 -20.22 -1.83
N ASP A 37 -11.11 -20.25 -2.94
CA ASP A 37 -9.68 -20.34 -2.82
C ASP A 37 -9.34 -19.02 -2.15
N LEU A 38 -9.26 -19.05 -0.81
CA LEU A 38 -8.54 -18.10 0.03
C LEU A 38 -7.08 -18.15 -0.42
N GLN A 39 -6.84 -17.90 -1.71
CA GLN A 39 -5.56 -17.66 -2.33
C GLN A 39 -5.06 -16.45 -1.59
N ILE A 40 -4.31 -16.79 -0.55
CA ILE A 40 -3.35 -16.00 0.20
C ILE A 40 -3.25 -14.65 -0.47
N LEU A 41 -3.88 -13.62 0.11
CA LEU A 41 -3.90 -12.24 -0.41
C LEU A 41 -2.50 -11.92 -0.94
N LEU A 42 -2.34 -12.05 -2.25
CA LEU A 42 -1.02 -12.14 -2.80
C LEU A 42 -0.54 -10.70 -2.94
N GLU A 43 0.74 -10.48 -2.68
CA GLU A 43 1.33 -9.16 -2.79
C GLU A 43 1.00 -8.44 -4.12
N PRO A 44 0.94 -9.11 -5.30
CA PRO A 44 0.49 -8.51 -6.54
C PRO A 44 -0.96 -7.96 -6.52
N GLN A 45 -1.91 -8.67 -5.91
CA GLN A 45 -3.31 -8.21 -5.83
C GLN A 45 -3.40 -6.94 -4.98
N LEU A 46 -2.67 -6.90 -3.86
CA LEU A 46 -2.62 -5.73 -2.99
C LEU A 46 -1.91 -4.56 -3.68
N ASN A 47 -0.86 -4.84 -4.46
CA ASN A 47 -0.19 -3.85 -5.31
C ASN A 47 -1.15 -3.26 -6.36
N GLU A 48 -1.97 -4.08 -7.01
CA GLU A 48 -2.97 -3.61 -7.98
C GLU A 48 -4.05 -2.76 -7.29
N ALA A 49 -4.57 -3.21 -6.15
CA ALA A 49 -5.53 -2.43 -5.37
C ALA A 49 -4.96 -1.09 -4.90
N LEU A 50 -3.70 -1.04 -4.48
CA LEU A 50 -3.03 0.22 -4.16
C LEU A 50 -2.87 1.14 -5.37
N GLN A 51 -2.72 0.58 -6.59
CA GLN A 51 -2.73 1.39 -7.81
C GLN A 51 -4.09 2.04 -8.03
N ILE A 52 -5.18 1.28 -7.82
CA ILE A 52 -6.55 1.77 -7.95
C ILE A 52 -6.85 2.86 -6.92
N VAL A 53 -6.40 2.68 -5.66
CA VAL A 53 -6.53 3.70 -4.60
C VAL A 53 -5.66 4.93 -4.88
N GLY A 54 -4.73 4.85 -5.82
CA GLY A 54 -3.81 5.95 -6.17
C GLY A 54 -2.58 6.06 -5.27
N SER A 55 -2.34 5.06 -4.43
CA SER A 55 -1.28 5.06 -3.42
C SER A 55 -0.09 4.14 -3.76
N LYS A 56 -0.15 3.39 -4.86
CA LYS A 56 1.00 2.68 -5.43
C LYS A 56 1.95 3.68 -6.08
N GLY A 57 2.76 4.35 -5.25
CA GLY A 57 3.89 5.14 -5.72
C GLY A 57 5.17 4.28 -5.80
N PRO A 58 6.22 4.79 -6.46
CA PRO A 58 7.51 4.13 -6.48
C PRO A 58 8.06 4.01 -5.06
N GLU A 59 8.77 2.92 -4.80
CA GLU A 59 9.60 2.81 -3.62
C GLU A 59 10.77 3.80 -3.73
N PRO A 60 10.99 4.69 -2.75
CA PRO A 60 12.14 5.56 -2.76
C PRO A 60 13.40 4.76 -2.39
N ASP A 61 14.52 5.06 -3.04
CA ASP A 61 15.80 4.45 -2.70
C ASP A 61 16.34 5.00 -1.36
N LEU A 62 16.07 6.28 -1.07
CA LEU A 62 16.54 7.00 0.11
C LEU A 62 15.42 7.84 0.75
N LEU A 63 15.24 7.70 2.07
CA LEU A 63 14.37 8.54 2.90
C LEU A 63 15.22 9.35 3.88
N LEU A 64 15.21 10.67 3.70
CA LEU A 64 15.93 11.61 4.57
C LEU A 64 15.01 12.05 5.72
N VAL A 65 15.41 11.78 6.97
CA VAL A 65 14.63 12.14 8.16
C VAL A 65 15.35 13.23 8.95
N TYR A 66 14.88 14.47 8.79
CA TYR A 66 15.41 15.62 9.51
C TYR A 66 14.61 15.85 10.79
N GLY A 67 15.05 15.25 11.89
CA GLY A 67 14.43 15.44 13.21
C GLY A 67 15.23 14.76 14.32
N PRO A 68 14.97 15.11 15.59
CA PRO A 68 15.69 14.53 16.73
C PRO A 68 15.34 13.05 16.97
N VAL A 69 14.26 12.55 16.38
CA VAL A 69 13.78 11.18 16.51
C VAL A 69 13.83 10.49 15.15
N ARG A 70 14.46 9.31 15.09
CA ARG A 70 14.44 8.46 13.88
C ARG A 70 13.08 7.80 13.75
N SER A 71 12.13 8.48 13.11
CA SER A 71 10.77 8.01 12.88
C SER A 71 10.31 8.36 11.47
N HIS A 72 9.65 7.42 10.79
CA HIS A 72 9.06 7.67 9.47
C HIS A 72 7.71 8.41 9.56
N LEU A 73 7.20 8.72 10.76
CA LEU A 73 6.01 9.57 11.02
C LEU A 73 4.77 9.23 10.16
N GLY A 74 4.60 7.95 9.83
CA GLY A 74 3.46 7.47 9.03
C GLY A 74 3.65 7.54 7.52
N PHE A 75 4.89 7.68 7.02
CA PHE A 75 5.17 7.43 5.59
C PHE A 75 4.58 6.08 5.16
N PRO A 76 4.03 5.97 3.93
CA PRO A 76 3.49 4.73 3.38
C PRO A 76 4.40 3.50 3.51
N ALA A 77 4.12 2.67 4.52
CA ALA A 77 4.95 1.51 4.86
C ALA A 77 5.08 0.48 3.73
N TRP A 78 4.05 0.39 2.86
CA TRP A 78 4.08 -0.51 1.70
C TRP A 78 5.13 -0.13 0.65
N ARG A 79 5.63 1.11 0.69
CA ARG A 79 6.59 1.65 -0.28
C ARG A 79 8.03 1.64 0.22
N HIS A 80 8.39 0.87 1.25
CA HIS A 80 9.71 0.94 1.89
C HIS A 80 10.30 -0.43 2.28
N ARG A 81 10.27 -1.41 1.37
CA ARG A 81 10.86 -2.73 1.63
C ARG A 81 12.38 -2.69 1.77
N TYR A 82 13.05 -1.86 0.98
CA TYR A 82 14.49 -1.77 0.85
C TYR A 82 15.01 -0.32 0.86
N THR A 83 14.17 0.64 1.23
CA THR A 83 14.56 2.06 1.33
C THR A 83 15.62 2.28 2.40
N GLU A 84 16.71 2.97 2.05
CA GLU A 84 17.70 3.45 3.01
C GLU A 84 17.14 4.62 3.82
N ILE A 85 17.34 4.63 5.14
CA ILE A 85 16.89 5.72 6.03
C ILE A 85 18.12 6.43 6.62
N MET A 86 18.29 7.70 6.26
CA MET A 86 19.34 8.57 6.76
C MET A 86 18.79 9.51 7.83
#